data_AF-A0A944XFH3-F1
#
_entry.id   AF-A0A944XFH3-F1
#
_cell.length_a   1.000
_cell.length_b   1.000
_cell.length_c   1.000
_cell.angle_alpha   90.00
_cell.angle_beta   90.00
_cell.angle_gamma   90.00
#
_symmetry.space_group_name_H-M   'P 1'
#
loop_
_entity.id
_entity.type
_entity.pdbx_description
1 polymer ?
#
loop_
_entity_poly.entity_id
_entity_poly.type
_entity_poly.pdbx_seq_one_letter_code
_entity_poly.pdbx_strand_id
1 'polypeptide(L)' 'MRHIVVFDPEAIGWAVVDTESAHMVVSFHESRQSAKAAAANEEQSWPAHRRTVHAQVA' A
#
# COMPACT_ATOMS: atom_id res chain seq x y z
N MET A 1 -7.03 -1.05 10.11
CA MET A 1 -5.63 -0.66 9.87
C MET A 1 -5.02 -1.76 9.05
N ARG A 2 -5.19 -1.66 7.73
CA ARG A 2 -4.86 -2.72 6.76
C ARG A 2 -3.44 -2.60 6.22
N HIS A 3 -2.91 -1.38 6.17
CA HIS A 3 -1.54 -1.15 5.74
C HIS A 3 -0.60 -0.95 6.93
N ILE A 4 0.55 -1.62 6.89
CA ILE A 4 1.64 -1.43 7.85
C ILE A 4 2.91 -0.97 7.14
N VAL A 5 3.79 -0.31 7.89
CA VAL A 5 5.09 0.16 7.39
C VAL A 5 6.18 -0.72 8.00
N VAL A 6 6.97 -1.37 7.15
CA VAL A 6 8.07 -2.26 7.53
C VAL A 6 9.37 -1.72 6.94
N PHE A 7 10.49 -1.86 7.64
CA PHE A 7 11.80 -1.56 7.08
C PHE A 7 12.35 -2.81 6.39
N ASP A 8 12.69 -2.70 5.11
CA ASP A 8 13.30 -3.74 4.30
C ASP A 8 14.79 -3.41 4.08
N PRO A 9 15.71 -4.14 4.72
CA PRO A 9 17.14 -3.91 4.58
C PRO A 9 17.68 -4.35 3.22
N GLU A 10 17.03 -5.26 2.50
CA GLU A 10 17.46 -5.71 1.16
C GLU A 10 17.11 -4.67 0.10
N ALA A 11 15.94 -4.04 0.23
CA ALA A 11 15.52 -2.91 -0.61
C ALA A 11 16.09 -1.56 -0.15
N ILE A 12 16.84 -1.53 0.96
CA ILE A 12 17.41 -0.33 1.61
C ILE A 12 16.31 0.75 1.79
N GLY A 13 15.15 0.36 2.32
CA GLY A 13 13.99 1.25 2.33
C GLY A 13 12.85 0.83 3.24
N TRP A 14 11.77 1.61 3.20
CA TRP A 14 10.53 1.39 3.94
C TRP A 14 9.45 0.87 3.00
N ALA A 15 8.96 -0.33 3.25
CA ALA A 15 7.87 -0.95 2.52
C ALA A 15 6.53 -0.66 3.18
N VAL A 16 5.52 -0.37 2.37
CA VAL A 16 4.11 -0.40 2.77
C VAL A 16 3.56 -1.78 2.41
N VAL A 17 3.02 -2.50 3.39
CA VAL A 17 2.55 -3.88 3.25
C VAL A 17 1.05 -3.94 3.54
N ASP A 18 0.29 -4.60 2.67
CA ASP A 18 -1.13 -4.92 2.88
C ASP A 18 -1.24 -6.20 3.70
N THR A 19 -1.71 -6.09 4.95
CA THR A 19 -1.84 -7.21 5.88
C THR A 19 -3.05 -8.10 5.59
N GLU A 20 -4.01 -7.64 4.78
CA GLU A 20 -5.19 -8.44 4.40
C GLU A 20 -4.97 -9.21 3.09
N SER A 21 -4.13 -8.71 2.18
CA SER A 21 -3.79 -9.38 0.91
C SER A 21 -2.50 -10.19 1.02
N ALA A 22 -2.48 -11.25 1.82
CA ALA A 22 -1.34 -12.17 1.94
C ALA A 22 0.02 -11.50 2.23
N HIS A 23 0.02 -10.34 2.90
CA HIS A 23 1.23 -9.57 3.23
C HIS A 23 2.00 -9.09 1.98
N MET A 24 1.29 -8.74 0.91
CA MET A 24 1.89 -8.18 -0.29
C MET A 24 2.47 -6.77 -0.06
N VAL A 25 3.62 -6.50 -0.65
CA VAL A 25 4.23 -5.16 -0.69
C VAL A 25 3.51 -4.31 -1.73
N VAL A 26 3.02 -3.14 -1.30
CA VAL A 26 2.31 -2.16 -2.13
C VAL A 26 3.28 -1.17 -2.75
N SER A 27 4.23 -0.64 -1.96
CA SER A 27 5.22 0.34 -2.42
C SER A 27 6.44 0.41 -1.51
N PHE A 28 7.56 0.93 -2.04
CA PHE A 28 8.80 1.20 -1.31
C PHE A 28 9.08 2.70 -1.24
N HIS A 29 9.70 3.14 -0.13
CA HIS A 29 9.99 4.54 0.14
C HIS A 29 11.34 4.69 0.83
N GLU A 30 12.10 5.72 0.49
CA GLU A 30 13.42 5.96 1.11
C GLU A 30 13.32 6.44 2.56
N SER A 31 12.17 6.99 2.96
CA SER A 31 11.96 7.53 4.31
C SER A 31 10.73 6.94 5.00
N ARG A 32 10.82 6.80 6.33
CA ARG A 32 9.71 6.32 7.16
C ARG A 32 8.49 7.22 7.09
N GLN A 33 8.71 8.53 6.97
CA GLN A 33 7.63 9.51 6.92
C GLN A 33 6.84 9.38 5.62
N SER A 34 7.52 9.22 4.48
CA SER A 34 6.90 9.00 3.18
C SER A 34 6.08 7.70 3.16
N ALA A 35 6.63 6.61 3.71
CA ALA A 35 5.91 5.34 3.81
C ALA A 35 4.63 5.44 4.68
N LYS A 36 4.68 6.20 5.79
CA LYS A 36 3.50 6.45 6.63
C LYS A 36 2.43 7.26 5.91
N ALA A 37 2.83 8.30 5.19
CA ALA A 37 1.90 9.11 4.39
C ALA A 37 1.25 8.27 3.29
N ALA A 38 2.04 7.43 2.60
CA ALA A 38 1.54 6.51 1.60
C ALA A 38 0.56 5.49 2.20
N ALA A 39 0.91 4.81 3.30
CA ALA A 39 0.01 3.87 3.97
C ALA A 39 -1.32 4.52 4.39
N ALA A 40 -1.31 5.78 4.84
CA ALA A 40 -2.52 6.52 5.17
C ALA A 40 -3.35 6.87 3.92
N ASN A 41 -2.70 7.26 2.82
CA ASN A 41 -3.37 7.53 1.55
C ASN A 41 -4.00 6.27 0.95
N GLU A 42 -3.30 5.13 1.02
CA GLU A 42 -3.82 3.83 0.60
C GLU A 42 -5.04 3.41 1.43
N GLU A 43 -4.99 3.60 2.76
CA GLU A 43 -6.14 3.31 3.64
C GLU A 43 -7.35 4.21 3.32
N GLN A 44 -7.14 5.47 2.96
CA GLN A 44 -8.22 6.40 2.57
C GLN A 44 -8.77 6.14 1.17
N SER A 45 -7.94 5.65 0.25
CA SER A 45 -8.33 5.37 -1.14
C SER A 45 -9.07 4.03 -1.27
N TRP A 46 -9.03 3.21 -0.23
CA TRP A 46 -9.72 1.93 -0.15
C TRP A 46 -11.13 2.07 0.47
N PRO A 47 -12.21 1.51 -0.12
CA PRO A 47 -12.30 0.65 -1.30
C PRO A 47 -12.79 1.40 -2.55
N ALA A 48 -12.49 2.70 -2.70
CA ALA A 48 -13.02 3.52 -3.80
C ALA A 48 -12.66 2.94 -5.19
N HIS A 49 -11.58 2.16 -5.29
CA HIS A 49 -11.15 1.47 -6.51
C HIS A 49 -11.88 0.15 -6.84
N ARG A 50 -12.73 -0.40 -5.95
CA ARG A 50 -13.48 -1.63 -6.28
C ARG A 50 -14.57 -1.45 -7.34
N ARG A 51 -14.94 -0.21 -7.67
CA ARG A 51 -16.05 0.09 -8.59
C ARG A 51 -15.67 0.22 -10.06
N THR A 52 -14.39 0.24 -10.41
CA THR A 52 -13.97 0.61 -11.78
C THR A 52 -13.51 -0.57 -12.64
N VAL A 53 -13.30 -1.76 -12.09
CA VAL A 53 -12.80 -2.92 -12.87
C VAL A 53 -13.92 -3.72 -13.57
N HIS A 54 -15.20 -3.42 -13.29
CA HIS A 54 -16.33 -4.07 -13.97
C HIS A 54 -16.97 -3.25 -15.12
N ALA A 55 -16.48 -2.04 -15.42
CA ALA A 55 -17.16 -1.13 -16.36
C ALA A 55 -16.56 -1.06 -17.78
N GLN A 56 -15.53 -1.85 -18.12
CA GLN A 56 -14.92 -1.81 -19.45
C GLN A 56 -14.60 -3.22 -19.99
N VAL A 57 -15.63 -4.03 -20.18
CA VAL A 57 -15.64 -5.07 -21.22
C VAL A 57 -17.04 -5.05 -21.84
N ALA A 58 -17.20 -4.25 -22.90
CA ALA A 58 -18.35 -4.24 -23.80
C ALA A 58 -17.83 -4.25 -25.24
#